data_AF-A0A1W9V6J0-F1
#
_entry.id   AF-A0A1W9V6J0-F1
#
_cell.length_a   1.000
_cell.length_b   1.000
_cell.length_c   1.000
_cell.angle_alpha   90.00
_cell.angle_beta   90.00
_cell.angle_gamma   90.00
#
_symmetry.space_group_name_H-M   'P 1'
#
loop_
_entity.id
_entity.type
_entity.pdbx_description
1 polymer ?
#
loop_
_entity_poly.entity_id
_entity_poly.type
_entity_poly.pdbx_seq_one_letter_code
_entity_poly.pdbx_strand_id
1 'polypeptide(L)' 'MTDYFWRNLIETSLHAEEGDISCGECKSTLDQYVDLLDSGQDPILILPKLAQHLETCHCCFTEMEALLTAIHAAAPSEE' A
#
# COMPACT_ATOMS: atom_id res chain seq x y z
N MET A 1 0.79 -1.41 -21.19
CA MET A 1 1.21 -0.73 -19.95
C MET A 1 0.62 0.67 -19.95
N THR A 2 -0.72 0.76 -20.03
CA THR A 2 -1.47 2.03 -20.14
C THR A 2 -2.96 1.71 -19.95
N ASP A 3 -3.40 1.38 -18.72
CA ASP A 3 -4.84 1.38 -18.40
C ASP A 3 -5.18 1.36 -16.90
N TYR A 4 -4.39 1.98 -16.02
CA TYR A 4 -4.71 2.01 -14.58
C TYR A 4 -5.14 3.39 -14.07
N PHE A 5 -5.24 4.38 -14.96
CA PHE A 5 -5.48 5.76 -14.56
C PHE A 5 -6.95 6.19 -14.70
N TRP A 6 -7.65 5.77 -15.77
CA TRP A 6 -8.98 6.30 -16.08
C TRP A 6 -10.11 5.67 -15.26
N ARG A 7 -9.98 4.40 -14.85
CA ARG A 7 -11.00 3.74 -14.03
C ARG A 7 -10.98 4.19 -12.56
N ASN A 8 -9.79 4.53 -12.04
CA ASN A 8 -9.62 5.00 -10.67
C ASN A 8 -10.16 6.44 -10.42
N LEU A 9 -10.45 7.19 -11.49
CA LEU A 9 -10.90 8.59 -11.41
C LEU A 9 -12.39 8.74 -11.08
N ILE A 10 -13.22 7.69 -11.32
CA ILE A 10 -14.67 7.74 -11.06
C ILE A 10 -15.03 7.12 -9.71
N GLU A 11 -14.34 6.07 -9.26
CA GLU A 11 -14.64 5.43 -7.97
C GLU A 11 -14.14 6.22 -6.75
N THR A 12 -13.11 7.06 -6.91
CA THR A 12 -12.56 7.88 -5.82
C THR A 12 -13.45 9.08 -5.46
N SER A 13 -14.54 9.35 -6.20
CA SER A 13 -15.26 10.62 -6.09
C SER A 13 -16.40 10.65 -5.06
N LEU A 14 -16.71 9.56 -4.31
CA LEU A 14 -17.91 9.56 -3.44
C LEU A 14 -17.74 9.05 -2.01
N HIS A 15 -16.55 8.69 -1.53
CA HIS A 15 -16.32 8.47 -0.11
C HIS A 15 -15.01 9.11 0.35
N ALA A 16 -15.01 10.44 0.40
CA ALA A 16 -14.11 11.16 1.29
C ALA A 16 -14.77 11.19 2.67
N GLU A 17 -14.68 10.08 3.41
CA GLU A 17 -14.74 10.18 4.87
C GLU A 17 -13.42 10.83 5.29
N GLU A 18 -13.56 11.98 5.95
CA GLU A 18 -12.60 12.97 6.43
C GLU A 18 -11.41 12.46 7.28
N GLY A 19 -11.14 11.16 7.29
CA GLY A 19 -10.01 10.51 7.96
C GLY A 19 -9.28 9.44 7.15
N ASP A 20 -9.80 8.99 6.00
CA ASP A 20 -9.20 7.94 5.18
C ASP A 20 -8.17 8.51 4.19
N ILE A 21 -7.06 7.80 4.02
CA ILE A 21 -6.03 8.19 3.06
C ILE A 21 -6.46 7.73 1.67
N SER A 22 -6.19 8.53 0.65
CA SER A 22 -6.50 8.12 -0.73
C SER A 22 -5.51 7.06 -1.23
N CYS A 23 -5.89 6.25 -2.22
CA CYS A 23 -5.00 5.26 -2.83
C CYS A 23 -3.66 5.87 -3.31
N GLY A 24 -3.65 7.15 -3.71
CA GLY A 24 -2.42 7.87 -4.06
C GLY A 24 -1.48 8.08 -2.87
N GLU A 25 -2.02 8.55 -1.74
CA GLU A 25 -1.28 8.74 -0.48
C GLU A 25 -0.79 7.39 0.06
N CYS A 26 -1.64 6.36 -0.04
CA CYS A 26 -1.30 4.98 0.30
C CYS A 26 -0.04 4.53 -0.44
N LYS A 27 0.01 4.70 -1.77
CA LYS A 27 1.19 4.30 -2.57
C LYS A 27 2.46 5.05 -2.16
N SER A 28 2.36 6.33 -1.84
CA SER A 28 3.52 7.13 -1.42
C SER A 28 4.07 6.74 -0.05
N THR A 29 3.24 6.14 0.82
CA THR A 29 3.67 5.62 2.13
C THR A 29 3.77 4.10 2.19
N LEU A 30 3.50 3.41 1.07
CA LEU A 30 3.51 1.96 0.97
C LEU A 30 4.93 1.41 1.10
N ASP A 31 5.90 2.07 0.47
CA ASP A 31 7.32 1.72 0.61
C ASP A 31 7.75 1.74 2.08
N GLN A 32 7.40 2.81 2.81
CA GLN A 32 7.69 2.93 4.25
C GLN A 32 6.97 1.87 5.07
N TYR A 33 5.73 1.52 4.72
CA TYR A 33 4.98 0.46 5.40
C TYR A 33 5.66 -0.90 5.24
N VAL A 34 6.15 -1.19 4.04
CA VAL A 34 6.87 -2.44 3.77
C VAL A 34 8.25 -2.47 4.41
N ASP A 35 8.98 -1.35 4.42
CA ASP A 35 10.27 -1.24 5.11
C ASP A 35 10.13 -1.49 6.63
N LEU A 36 9.03 -1.00 7.23
CA LEU A 36 8.71 -1.25 8.64
C LEU A 36 8.41 -2.73 8.89
N LEU A 37 7.67 -3.39 8.00
CA LEU A 37 7.42 -4.84 8.07
C LEU A 37 8.71 -5.65 7.98
N ASP A 38 9.57 -5.31 7.02
CA ASP A 38 10.86 -5.97 6.81
C ASP A 38 11.82 -5.75 7.99
N SER A 39 11.79 -4.55 8.58
CA SER A 39 12.53 -4.22 9.80
C SER A 39 11.99 -4.91 11.07
N GLY A 40 10.92 -5.72 10.96
CA GLY A 40 10.29 -6.41 12.08
C GLY A 40 9.52 -5.48 13.02
N GLN A 41 9.15 -4.29 12.55
CA GLN A 41 8.28 -3.36 13.27
C GLN A 41 6.84 -3.57 12.84
N ASP A 42 5.88 -3.31 13.75
CA ASP A 42 4.45 -3.37 13.42
C ASP A 42 4.01 -2.06 12.77
N PRO A 43 3.88 -1.98 11.42
CA PRO A 43 3.48 -0.75 10.76
C PRO A 43 2.02 -0.38 11.06
N ILE A 44 1.21 -1.33 11.54
CA ILE A 44 -0.18 -1.09 11.96
C ILE A 44 -0.22 -0.12 13.15
N LEU A 45 0.79 -0.16 14.03
CA LEU A 45 0.89 0.76 15.17
C LEU A 45 1.41 2.15 14.76
N ILE A 46 2.20 2.21 13.70
CA ILE A 46 2.89 3.44 13.25
C ILE A 46 2.05 4.19 12.21
N LEU A 47 1.41 3.44 11.31
CA LEU A 47 0.59 3.90 10.18
C LEU A 47 -0.80 3.21 10.19
N PRO A 48 -1.61 3.39 11.25
CA PRO A 48 -2.90 2.71 11.39
C PRO A 48 -3.89 3.06 10.27
N LYS A 49 -3.81 4.28 9.72
CA LYS A 49 -4.65 4.72 8.59
C LYS A 49 -4.35 3.95 7.31
N LEU A 50 -3.08 3.63 7.09
CA LEU A 50 -2.64 2.87 5.92
C LEU A 50 -3.08 1.41 6.03
N ALA A 51 -2.94 0.81 7.23
CA ALA A 51 -3.48 -0.51 7.50
C ALA A 51 -4.99 -0.58 7.24
N GLN A 52 -5.75 0.41 7.74
CA GLN A 52 -7.19 0.49 7.51
C GLN A 52 -7.57 0.64 6.02
N HIS A 53 -6.79 1.42 5.27
CA HIS A 53 -6.97 1.54 3.83
C HIS A 53 -6.67 0.22 3.10
N LEU A 54 -5.63 -0.51 3.50
CA LEU A 54 -5.30 -1.82 2.93
C LEU A 54 -6.38 -2.88 3.22
N GLU A 55 -7.05 -2.80 4.36
CA GLU A 55 -8.20 -3.66 4.68
C GLU A 55 -9.42 -3.36 3.80
N THR A 56 -9.57 -2.12 3.33
CA THR A 56 -10.73 -1.65 2.55
C THR A 56 -10.48 -1.68 1.03
N CYS A 57 -9.25 -1.41 0.60
CA CYS A 57 -8.84 -1.26 -0.79
C CYS A 57 -8.00 -2.45 -1.26
N HIS A 58 -8.66 -3.40 -1.95
CA HIS A 58 -8.00 -4.59 -2.49
C HIS A 58 -6.89 -4.28 -3.51
N CYS A 59 -7.01 -3.16 -4.24
CA CYS A 59 -6.00 -2.72 -5.19
C CYS A 59 -4.67 -2.41 -4.48
N CYS A 60 -4.74 -1.58 -3.43
CA CYS A 60 -3.57 -1.22 -2.63
C CYS A 60 -2.99 -2.42 -1.89
N PHE A 61 -3.82 -3.35 -1.41
CA PHE A 61 -3.36 -4.60 -0.79
C PHE A 61 -2.56 -5.47 -1.78
N THR A 62 -3.08 -5.67 -2.99
CA THR A 62 -2.39 -6.47 -4.02
C THR A 62 -1.06 -5.82 -4.41
N GLU A 63 -1.02 -4.49 -4.51
CA GLU A 63 0.22 -3.74 -4.77
C GLU A 63 1.23 -3.88 -3.62
N MET A 64 0.77 -3.87 -2.36
CA MET A 64 1.61 -4.11 -1.19
C MET A 64 2.26 -5.50 -1.23
N GLU A 65 1.46 -6.55 -1.49
CA GLU A 65 1.98 -7.93 -1.57
C GLU A 65 2.99 -8.10 -2.71
N ALA A 66 2.73 -7.47 -3.86
CA ALA A 66 3.66 -7.48 -4.98
C ALA A 66 4.99 -6.78 -4.62
N LEU A 67 4.91 -5.65 -3.90
CA LEU A 67 6.09 -4.91 -3.43
C LEU A 67 6.91 -5.73 -2.41
N LEU A 68 6.26 -6.34 -1.42
CA LEU A 68 6.88 -7.26 -0.47
C LEU A 68 7.57 -8.44 -1.16
N THR A 69 6.89 -9.05 -2.12
CA THR A 69 7.45 -10.16 -2.89
C THR A 69 8.68 -9.71 -3.67
N ALA A 70 8.65 -8.53 -4.29
CA ALA A 70 9.79 -7.98 -5.00
C ALA A 70 10.97 -7.68 -4.06
N ILE A 71 10.71 -7.17 -2.86
CA ILE A 71 11.74 -6.89 -1.84
C ILE A 71 12.38 -8.18 -1.35
N HIS A 72 11.59 -9.19 -0.97
CA HIS A 72 12.13 -10.49 -0.57
C HIS A 72 12.86 -11.21 -1.71
N ALA A 73 12.42 -11.06 -2.96
CA ALA A 73 13.14 -11.60 -4.12
C ALA A 73 14.43 -10.82 -4.44
N ALA A 74 14.45 -9.51 -4.15
CA ALA A 74 15.59 -8.62 -4.33
C ALA A 74 16.53 -8.58 -3.11
N ALA A 75 16.17 -9.23 -2.01
CA ALA A 75 17.02 -9.54 -0.88
C ALA A 75 17.58 -10.97 -1.07
N PRO A 76 18.52 -11.21 -2.00
CA PRO A 76 19.23 -12.47 -2.04
C PRO A 76 20.00 -12.58 -0.73
N SER A 77 19.56 -13.50 0.13
CA SER A 77 20.47 -14.25 0.98
C SER A 77 21.58 -14.79 0.09
N GLU A 78 22.78 -14.19 0.19
CA GLU A 78 24.02 -14.77 -0.31
C GLU A 78 24.26 -16.10 0.39
N GLU A 79 23.78 -17.22 -0.16
CA GLU A 79 24.31 -18.60 0.07
C GLU A 79 24.12 -19.50 -1.17
#